data_AF-A0A960RKF5-F1
#
_entry.id   AF-A0A960RKF5-F1
#
_cell.length_a   1.000
_cell.length_b   1.000
_cell.length_c   1.000
_cell.angle_alpha   90.00
_cell.angle_beta   90.00
_cell.angle_gamma   90.00
#
_symmetry.space_group_name_H-M   'P 1'
#
loop_
_entity.id
_entity.type
_entity.pdbx_description
1 polymer ?
#
loop_
_entity_poly.entity_id
_entity_poly.type
_entity_poly.pdbx_seq_one_letter_code
_entity_poly.pdbx_strand_id
1 'polypeptide(L)'
;MNEIILTEEGKYNFFQSLLRSLVLLSDKEKQRRAWVEESDMNYIDFDEVYMLFMSPCECVLTWHDLSKAQHDMLEKLYKMVEDYDSRYKTDEEICNDPDWDRIREFARRVYEELKHVRYVPDTL
;
A
#
# COMPACT_ATOMS: atom_id res chain seq x y z
N MET A 1 -3.29 10.80 -16.76
CA MET A 1 -3.69 10.05 -15.56
C MET A 1 -4.91 9.24 -15.94
N ASN A 2 -4.85 7.92 -15.75
CA ASN A 2 -5.95 7.01 -16.09
C ASN A 2 -6.84 6.83 -14.87
N GLU A 3 -8.10 7.23 -14.98
CA GLU A 3 -9.10 7.04 -13.93
C GLU A 3 -9.47 5.54 -13.83
N ILE A 4 -9.55 5.00 -12.61
CA ILE A 4 -10.03 3.64 -12.34
C ILE A 4 -11.52 3.71 -12.04
N ILE A 5 -12.33 2.96 -12.78
CA ILE A 5 -13.78 2.92 -12.60
C ILE A 5 -14.15 1.55 -12.05
N LEU A 6 -14.78 1.52 -10.88
CA LEU A 6 -15.26 0.29 -10.25
C LEU A 6 -16.78 0.33 -10.17
N THR A 7 -17.44 -0.76 -10.56
CA THR A 7 -18.92 -0.87 -10.54
C THR A 7 -19.45 -1.72 -9.39
N GLU A 8 -18.58 -2.53 -8.78
CA GLU A 8 -18.90 -3.34 -7.61
C GLU A 8 -18.50 -2.60 -6.32
N GLU A 9 -19.46 -2.36 -5.42
CA GLU A 9 -19.19 -1.69 -4.13
C GLU A 9 -18.13 -2.43 -3.30
N GLY A 10 -18.15 -3.76 -3.33
CA GLY A 10 -17.15 -4.61 -2.66
C GLY A 10 -15.74 -4.31 -3.16
N LYS A 11 -15.53 -4.28 -4.48
CA LYS A 11 -14.24 -3.90 -5.07
C LYS A 11 -13.85 -2.48 -4.69
N TYR A 12 -14.77 -1.53 -4.74
CA TYR A 12 -14.47 -0.14 -4.38
C TYR A 12 -13.98 -0.02 -2.93
N ASN A 13 -14.70 -0.62 -1.97
CA ASN A 13 -14.30 -0.60 -0.57
C ASN A 13 -12.94 -1.28 -0.35
N PHE A 14 -12.69 -2.37 -1.07
CA PHE A 14 -11.44 -3.10 -0.98
C PHE A 14 -10.26 -2.30 -1.60
N PHE A 15 -10.49 -1.60 -2.71
CA PHE A 15 -9.52 -0.69 -3.32
C PHE A 15 -9.21 0.51 -2.41
N GLN A 16 -10.20 1.03 -1.69
CA GLN A 16 -9.98 2.07 -0.67
C GLN A 16 -9.07 1.57 0.47
N SER A 17 -9.15 0.30 0.84
CA SER A 17 -8.21 -0.30 1.80
C SER A 17 -6.79 -0.37 1.25
N LEU A 18 -6.61 -0.70 -0.04
CA LEU A 18 -5.30 -0.61 -0.70
C LEU A 18 -4.76 0.84 -0.70
N LEU A 19 -5.58 1.84 -1.03
CA LEU A 19 -5.13 3.23 -1.01
C LEU A 19 -4.70 3.67 0.40
N ARG A 20 -5.42 3.25 1.44
CA ARG A 20 -5.05 3.51 2.83
C ARG A 20 -3.74 2.84 3.20
N SER A 21 -3.52 1.59 2.79
CA SER A 21 -2.28 0.87 3.09
C SER A 21 -1.08 1.48 2.36
N LEU A 22 -1.25 1.97 1.13
CA LEU A 22 -0.21 2.72 0.41
C LEU A 22 0.18 4.01 1.14
N VAL A 23 -0.79 4.75 1.70
CA VAL A 23 -0.50 5.93 2.52
C VAL A 23 0.33 5.55 3.74
N LEU A 24 -0.08 4.52 4.48
CA LEU A 24 0.66 4.02 5.66
C LEU A 24 2.07 3.55 5.29
N LEU A 25 2.20 2.78 4.22
CA LEU A 25 3.47 2.28 3.72
C LEU A 25 4.41 3.42 3.33
N SER A 26 3.89 4.51 2.76
CA SER A 26 4.69 5.65 2.29
C SER A 26 5.11 6.67 3.37
N ASP A 27 4.57 6.58 4.58
CA ASP A 27 4.72 7.59 5.63
C ASP A 27 5.75 7.17 6.70
N LYS A 28 7.00 7.57 6.46
CA LYS A 28 8.12 7.33 7.38
C LYS A 28 7.88 7.91 8.77
N GLU A 29 7.33 9.12 8.87
CA GLU A 29 7.15 9.78 10.17
C GLU A 29 6.05 9.11 10.99
N LYS A 30 4.97 8.66 10.33
CA LYS A 30 3.94 7.89 11.01
C LYS A 30 4.47 6.55 11.50
N GLN A 31 5.22 5.83 10.68
CA GLN A 31 5.89 4.59 11.08
C GLN A 31 6.84 4.84 12.26
N ARG A 32 7.69 5.88 12.20
CA ARG A 32 8.61 6.24 13.28
C ARG A 32 7.88 6.53 14.61
N ARG A 33 6.79 7.30 14.57
CA ARG A 33 5.99 7.61 15.78
C ARG A 33 5.33 6.36 16.36
N ALA A 34 4.80 5.48 15.51
CA ALA A 34 4.12 4.27 15.96
C ALA A 34 5.11 3.20 16.46
N TRP A 35 6.20 2.99 15.73
CA TRP A 35 7.13 1.86 15.91
C TRP A 35 8.21 2.14 16.95
N VAL A 36 8.67 3.39 17.03
CA VAL A 36 9.86 3.74 17.83
C VAL A 36 9.48 4.60 19.03
N GLU A 37 8.62 5.60 18.84
CA GLU A 37 8.25 6.51 19.93
C GLU A 37 7.11 5.99 20.81
N GLU A 38 6.42 4.91 20.39
CA GLU A 38 5.19 4.38 21.01
C GLU A 38 4.14 5.49 21.30
N SER A 39 4.16 6.57 20.51
CA SER A 39 3.45 7.82 20.79
C SER A 39 2.13 7.95 20.04
N ASP A 40 1.84 7.02 19.12
CA ASP A 40 0.58 6.94 18.37
C ASP A 40 -0.37 5.94 19.03
N MET A 41 -1.62 6.35 19.29
CA MET A 41 -2.63 5.51 19.94
C MET A 41 -3.08 4.31 19.10
N ASN A 42 -2.68 4.26 17.82
CA ASN A 42 -3.12 3.23 16.88
C ASN A 42 -2.22 1.98 16.85
N TYR A 43 -1.20 1.87 17.71
CA TYR A 43 -0.28 0.71 17.85
C TYR A 43 -0.22 -0.16 16.59
N ILE A 44 0.49 0.33 15.58
CA ILE A 44 0.73 -0.40 14.33
C ILE A 44 2.22 -0.67 14.23
N ASP A 45 2.65 -1.91 13.99
CA ASP A 45 4.05 -2.30 13.82
C ASP A 45 4.39 -2.59 12.34
N PHE A 46 5.60 -3.09 12.08
CA PHE A 46 6.00 -3.47 10.72
C PHE A 46 5.11 -4.58 10.14
N ASP A 47 4.85 -5.63 10.93
CA ASP A 47 4.10 -6.80 10.48
C ASP A 47 2.66 -6.43 10.12
N GLU A 48 2.04 -5.53 10.88
CA GLU A 48 0.72 -4.99 10.57
C GLU A 48 0.72 -4.15 9.29
N VAL A 49 1.72 -3.27 9.09
CA VAL A 49 1.84 -2.51 7.82
C VAL A 49 2.03 -3.46 6.63
N TYR A 50 2.86 -4.50 6.80
CA TYR A 50 3.07 -5.54 5.79
C TYR A 50 1.75 -6.23 5.44
N MET A 51 1.02 -6.75 6.43
CA MET A 51 -0.26 -7.46 6.18
C MET A 51 -1.34 -6.55 5.59
N LEU A 52 -1.46 -5.32 6.08
CA LEU A 52 -2.42 -4.33 5.59
C LEU A 52 -2.17 -3.94 4.14
N PHE A 53 -0.92 -4.06 3.65
CA PHE A 53 -0.61 -3.84 2.24
C PHE A 53 -0.76 -5.11 1.41
N MET A 54 -0.15 -6.23 1.83
CA MET A 54 -0.03 -7.44 1.01
C MET A 54 -1.40 -8.04 0.68
N SER A 55 -2.27 -8.20 1.68
CA SER A 55 -3.60 -8.81 1.49
C SER A 55 -4.46 -8.06 0.46
N PRO A 56 -4.66 -6.73 0.56
CA PRO A 56 -5.42 -6.04 -0.45
C PRO A 56 -4.70 -5.94 -1.80
N CYS A 57 -3.37 -5.87 -1.81
CA CYS A 57 -2.60 -5.82 -3.04
C CYS A 57 -2.76 -7.09 -3.89
N GLU A 58 -2.66 -8.28 -3.29
CA GLU A 58 -2.82 -9.55 -4.00
C GLU A 58 -4.15 -9.65 -4.73
N CYS A 59 -5.24 -9.28 -4.06
CA CYS A 59 -6.55 -9.34 -4.65
C CYS A 59 -6.70 -8.30 -5.78
N VAL A 60 -6.27 -7.06 -5.59
CA VAL A 60 -6.35 -6.01 -6.64
C VAL A 60 -5.51 -6.36 -7.87
N LEU A 61 -4.37 -7.04 -7.71
CA LEU A 61 -3.54 -7.51 -8.82
C LEU A 61 -4.23 -8.54 -9.73
N THR A 62 -5.32 -9.18 -9.27
CA THR A 62 -6.13 -10.09 -10.09
C THR A 62 -7.18 -9.38 -10.94
N TRP A 63 -7.37 -8.06 -10.75
CA TRP A 63 -8.44 -7.31 -11.41
C TRP A 63 -8.02 -6.81 -12.79
N HIS A 64 -8.99 -6.78 -13.70
CA HIS A 64 -8.83 -6.22 -15.05
C HIS A 64 -9.13 -4.71 -15.12
N ASP A 65 -9.54 -4.12 -13.99
CA ASP A 65 -9.92 -2.72 -13.86
C ASP A 65 -8.71 -1.76 -13.92
N LEU A 66 -7.48 -2.29 -13.74
CA LEU A 66 -6.24 -1.52 -13.83
C LEU A 66 -5.74 -1.46 -15.28
N SER A 67 -5.25 -0.29 -15.69
CA SER A 67 -4.43 -0.22 -16.90
C SER A 67 -3.13 -1.01 -16.73
N LYS A 68 -2.52 -1.45 -17.84
CA LYS A 68 -1.25 -2.19 -17.79
C LYS A 68 -0.17 -1.47 -16.96
N ALA A 69 -0.04 -0.15 -17.11
CA ALA A 69 0.95 0.63 -16.37
C ALA A 69 0.67 0.66 -14.86
N GLN A 70 -0.60 0.80 -14.46
CA GLN A 70 -1.03 0.75 -13.06
C GLN A 70 -0.76 -0.63 -12.46
N HIS A 71 -1.09 -1.69 -13.20
CA HIS A 71 -0.83 -3.07 -12.82
C HIS A 71 0.67 -3.34 -12.64
N ASP A 72 1.48 -3.02 -13.66
CA ASP A 72 2.94 -3.21 -13.63
C ASP A 72 3.59 -2.47 -12.43
N MET A 73 3.10 -1.26 -12.10
CA MET A 73 3.59 -0.48 -10.97
C MET A 73 3.21 -1.11 -9.62
N LEU A 74 1.96 -1.56 -9.47
CA LEU A 74 1.49 -2.22 -8.26
C LEU A 74 2.20 -3.56 -8.06
N GLU A 75 2.37 -4.35 -9.12
CA GLU A 75 3.07 -5.64 -9.08
C GLU A 75 4.54 -5.44 -8.68
N LYS A 76 5.19 -4.40 -9.21
CA LYS A 76 6.56 -4.06 -8.81
C LYS A 76 6.65 -3.71 -7.33
N LEU A 77 5.71 -2.93 -6.80
CA LEU A 77 5.71 -2.60 -5.37
C LEU A 77 5.47 -3.83 -4.51
N TYR A 78 4.53 -4.70 -4.92
CA TYR A 78 4.26 -5.98 -4.26
C TYR A 78 5.54 -6.81 -4.10
N LYS A 79 6.26 -7.04 -5.20
CA LYS A 79 7.54 -7.79 -5.18
C LYS A 79 8.59 -7.11 -4.31
N MET A 80 8.70 -5.78 -4.35
CA MET A 80 9.65 -5.07 -3.49
C MET A 80 9.37 -5.27 -2.00
N VAL A 81 8.09 -5.31 -1.59
CA VAL A 81 7.70 -5.56 -0.19
C VAL A 81 7.87 -7.04 0.17
N GLU A 82 7.50 -7.96 -0.72
CA GLU A 82 7.66 -9.40 -0.54
C GLU A 82 9.14 -9.81 -0.39
N ASP A 83 10.03 -9.22 -1.19
CA ASP A 83 11.47 -9.51 -1.19
C ASP A 83 12.21 -8.82 -0.03
N TYR A 84 11.56 -7.94 0.73
CA TYR A 84 12.21 -7.20 1.82
C TYR A 84 12.48 -8.12 3.03
N ASP A 85 13.76 -8.40 3.29
CA ASP A 85 14.17 -9.23 4.44
C ASP A 85 14.20 -8.42 5.74
N SER A 86 13.16 -8.61 6.56
CA SER A 86 13.01 -8.01 7.89
C SER A 86 13.39 -8.95 9.04
N ARG A 87 13.70 -10.23 8.79
CA ARG A 87 13.75 -11.30 9.82
C ARG A 87 14.74 -11.06 10.97
N TYR A 88 15.72 -10.19 10.77
CA TYR A 88 16.77 -9.89 11.74
C TYR A 88 16.85 -8.39 12.09
N LYS A 89 15.80 -7.63 11.80
CA LYS A 89 15.74 -6.18 12.02
C LYS A 89 14.65 -5.87 13.03
N THR A 90 14.93 -4.95 13.94
CA THR A 90 13.94 -4.29 14.80
C THR A 90 13.17 -3.25 14.00
N ASP A 91 12.00 -2.81 14.48
CA ASP A 91 11.23 -1.78 13.77
C ASP A 91 12.00 -0.45 13.65
N GLU A 92 12.87 -0.11 14.61
CA GLU A 92 13.76 1.05 14.53
C GLU A 92 14.79 0.90 13.40
N GLU A 93 15.38 -0.29 13.25
CA GLU A 93 16.31 -0.60 12.16
C GLU A 93 15.60 -0.53 10.81
N ILE A 94 14.40 -1.12 10.68
CA ILE A 94 13.56 -1.06 9.47
C ILE A 94 13.19 0.40 9.17
N CYS A 95 12.83 1.18 10.17
CA CYS A 95 12.44 2.57 9.99
C CYS A 95 13.57 3.42 9.38
N ASN A 96 14.83 3.05 9.60
CA ASN A 96 15.99 3.75 9.05
C ASN A 96 16.67 3.01 7.89
N ASP A 97 16.11 1.88 7.44
CA ASP A 97 16.68 1.06 6.39
C ASP A 97 16.55 1.75 5.01
N PRO A 98 17.67 1.93 4.26
CA PRO A 98 17.63 2.51 2.91
C PRO A 98 16.78 1.72 1.91
N ASP A 99 16.71 0.40 2.01
CA ASP A 99 15.89 -0.42 1.13
C ASP A 99 14.40 -0.28 1.45
N TRP A 100 14.06 -0.15 2.74
CA TRP A 100 12.70 0.21 3.14
C TRP A 100 12.34 1.63 2.69
N ASP A 101 13.26 2.60 2.79
CA ASP A 101 13.06 3.96 2.27
C ASP A 101 12.73 3.97 0.76
N ARG A 102 13.40 3.14 -0.04
CA ARG A 102 13.07 2.97 -1.47
C ARG A 102 11.66 2.43 -1.68
N ILE A 103 11.23 1.48 -0.85
CA ILE A 103 9.86 0.94 -0.87
C ILE A 103 8.87 2.05 -0.55
N ARG A 104 9.11 2.86 0.49
CA ARG A 104 8.22 3.99 0.86
C ARG A 104 8.08 5.02 -0.26
N GLU A 105 9.20 5.39 -0.88
CA GLU A 105 9.20 6.31 -2.02
C GLU A 105 8.43 5.74 -3.21
N PHE A 106 8.61 4.45 -3.51
CA PHE A 106 7.89 3.81 -4.60
C PHE A 106 6.40 3.66 -4.29
N ALA A 107 6.03 3.33 -3.05
CA ALA A 107 4.64 3.29 -2.58
C ALA A 107 3.93 4.63 -2.77
N ARG A 108 4.60 5.76 -2.47
CA ARG A 108 4.06 7.10 -2.73
C ARG A 108 3.74 7.31 -4.21
N ARG A 109 4.62 6.85 -5.10
CA ARG A 109 4.41 6.97 -6.55
C ARG A 109 3.25 6.10 -7.04
N VAL A 110 3.12 4.88 -6.51
CA VAL A 110 1.99 3.99 -6.80
C VAL A 110 0.68 4.62 -6.32
N TYR A 111 0.66 5.19 -5.11
CA TYR A 111 -0.51 5.92 -4.60
C TYR A 111 -0.94 7.05 -5.56
N GLU A 112 0.00 7.88 -5.99
CA GLU A 112 -0.29 8.99 -6.90
C GLU A 112 -0.91 8.53 -8.23
N GLU A 113 -0.51 7.35 -8.72
CA GLU A 113 -1.06 6.77 -9.96
C GLU A 113 -2.44 6.11 -9.76
N LEU A 114 -2.73 5.59 -8.56
CA LEU A 114 -3.94 4.82 -8.25
C LEU A 114 -5.04 5.63 -7.55
N LYS A 115 -4.73 6.78 -6.93
CA LYS A 115 -5.68 7.55 -6.09
C LYS A 115 -6.92 8.06 -6.83
N HIS A 116 -6.88 8.11 -8.16
CA HIS A 116 -8.00 8.55 -9.00
C HIS A 116 -8.92 7.38 -9.32
N VAL A 117 -9.67 6.93 -8.31
CA VAL A 117 -10.67 5.88 -8.41
C VAL A 117 -12.08 6.44 -8.21
N ARG A 118 -13.05 5.95 -8.98
CA ARG A 118 -14.45 6.32 -8.87
C ARG A 118 -15.34 5.08 -8.81
N TYR A 119 -16.31 5.10 -7.89
CA TYR A 119 -17.41 4.15 -7.87
C TYR A 119 -18.55 4.63 -8.76
N VAL A 120 -18.98 3.78 -9.70
CA VAL A 120 -20.15 4.02 -10.54
C VAL A 120 -21.04 2.78 -10.43
N PRO A 121 -22.12 2.81 -9.63
CA PRO A 121 -22.98 1.65 -9.49
C PRO A 121 -23.58 1.28 -10.84
N ASP A 122 -23.66 -0.02 -11.12
CA ASP A 122 -24.39 -0.52 -12.30
C ASP A 122 -25.86 -0.15 -12.15
N THR A 123 -26.30 0.91 -12.84
CA THR A 123 -27.72 1.21 -12.99
C THR A 123 -28.28 0.25 -14.03
N LEU A 124 -29.04 -0.75 -13.56
CA LEU A 124 -29.91 -1.59 -14.39
C LEU A 124 -30.96 -0.76 -15.11
#